data_AF-A0A1Y4V949-F1
#
_entry.id   AF-A0A1Y4V949-F1
#
_cell.length_a   1.000
_cell.length_b   1.000
_cell.length_c   1.000
_cell.angle_alpha   90.00
_cell.angle_beta   90.00
_cell.angle_gamma   90.00
#
_symmetry.space_group_name_H-M   'P 1'
#
loop_
_entity.id
_entity.type
_entity.pdbx_description
1 polymer ?
#
loop_
_entity_poly.entity_id
_entity_poly.type
_entity_poly.pdbx_seq_one_letter_code
_entity_poly.pdbx_strand_id
1 'polypeptide(L)'
;MIRKIYTLLILGLCLGFAACSDDNDGLDPNAAAPVIKFPMEQLDVDLNKVDNLPVVAVIKSQAGLQSVTMKLQTVEGVTEYKTVTEFFNPNSYSLSENLEYNANYEAFIIEATDKLNHVTSGTLPIAVTDVMARPVITFDPEEIIYDEMDENPVMPRTTFKIVSEAGLKKVERFLVSTDGQTPKGSDILNGDKTYEHDELIEYKEGDKGFKVKAEDIYGNITISTLQVSYKTVPVPVLTLGKELITTDEGVDTEVPMHIESVRGVKQVAIFRVENGVSTEIFREQIVGDNKNFDYKPKVQLTEETSQLKVVVSDGREGKEVIGIVKTYVNMEVVQLKVGSHVLANAEPFALISLNDMKTYSVDEAISSVESAKNVDIKFFINSANSVLSFRFYSMENVDSKNSLYKGSGGKSLSNLPAKNMTKFVLFPAGFDYDAASRSSIKNEYLAGSADQKVYMTIDNFVGSVIGFKTSGNSSAGGERYGVMKVLDVSGKMDNNTTKQIATVEIKFPKKK
;
A
#
# COMPACT_ATOMS: atom_id res chain seq x y z
N MET A 1 -20.29 -41.61 15.87
CA MET A 1 -21.20 -42.72 15.48
C MET A 1 -21.23 -43.85 16.54
N ILE A 2 -21.22 -43.50 17.84
CA ILE A 2 -20.98 -44.42 18.98
C ILE A 2 -22.28 -45.08 19.50
N ARG A 3 -23.44 -44.71 18.98
CA ARG A 3 -24.76 -45.17 19.48
C ARG A 3 -25.38 -46.35 18.73
N LYS A 4 -24.83 -46.79 17.60
CA LYS A 4 -25.39 -47.90 16.79
C LYS A 4 -24.69 -49.25 16.97
N ILE A 5 -23.53 -49.28 17.64
CA ILE A 5 -22.73 -50.51 17.82
C ILE A 5 -23.26 -51.38 18.98
N TYR A 6 -23.93 -50.80 19.98
CA TYR A 6 -24.50 -51.56 21.09
C TYR A 6 -25.73 -52.40 20.70
N THR A 7 -26.36 -52.13 19.56
CA THR A 7 -27.61 -52.82 19.18
C THR A 7 -27.37 -54.14 18.46
N LEU A 8 -26.21 -54.34 17.81
CA LEU A 8 -25.89 -55.62 17.16
C LEU A 8 -25.19 -56.63 18.09
N LEU A 9 -24.55 -56.18 19.17
CA LEU A 9 -23.89 -57.09 20.12
C LEU A 9 -24.86 -57.75 21.13
N ILE A 10 -26.12 -57.27 21.22
CA ILE A 10 -27.09 -57.69 22.24
C ILE A 10 -28.16 -58.66 21.69
N LEU A 11 -28.24 -58.91 20.38
CA LEU A 11 -29.28 -59.77 19.80
C LEU A 11 -28.92 -61.27 19.71
N GLY A 12 -27.78 -61.68 20.27
CA GLY A 12 -27.35 -63.09 20.32
C GLY A 12 -27.48 -63.76 21.69
N LEU A 13 -28.07 -63.09 22.70
CA LEU A 13 -28.05 -63.54 24.09
C LEU A 13 -29.41 -64.07 24.62
N CYS A 14 -30.37 -64.35 23.75
CA CYS A 14 -31.63 -64.97 24.14
C CYS A 14 -31.90 -66.19 23.26
N LEU A 15 -31.54 -67.38 23.74
CA LEU A 15 -32.33 -68.62 23.68
C LEU A 15 -31.49 -69.79 24.24
N GLY A 16 -31.95 -70.37 25.36
CA GLY A 16 -31.57 -71.72 25.80
C GLY A 16 -30.69 -71.83 27.05
N PHE A 17 -31.24 -71.53 28.23
CA PHE A 17 -30.81 -72.22 29.45
C PHE A 17 -31.31 -73.67 29.37
N ALA A 18 -30.37 -74.61 29.22
CA ALA A 18 -30.50 -75.96 29.74
C ALA A 18 -29.17 -76.31 30.40
N ALA A 19 -29.15 -76.23 31.72
CA ALA A 19 -28.06 -76.73 32.54
C ALA A 19 -28.11 -78.27 32.51
N CYS A 20 -27.13 -78.88 31.87
CA CYS A 20 -26.65 -80.21 32.23
C CYS A 20 -25.15 -80.05 32.50
N SER A 21 -24.80 -80.05 33.79
CA SER A 21 -23.47 -80.46 34.23
C SER A 21 -23.31 -81.92 33.84
N ASP A 22 -22.47 -82.19 32.84
CA ASP A 22 -21.94 -83.51 32.60
C ASP A 22 -20.44 -83.32 32.36
N ASP A 23 -19.67 -83.52 33.43
CA ASP A 23 -18.22 -83.71 33.37
C ASP A 23 -17.98 -85.04 32.64
N ASN A 24 -18.14 -85.01 31.31
CA ASN A 24 -17.63 -86.03 30.42
C ASN A 24 -16.31 -85.51 29.86
N ASP A 25 -15.21 -85.85 30.54
CA ASP A 25 -13.83 -85.68 30.05
C ASP A 25 -13.53 -86.54 28.80
N GLY A 26 -14.53 -87.23 28.25
CA GLY A 26 -14.45 -87.90 26.96
C GLY A 26 -14.85 -86.97 25.82
N LEU A 27 -13.89 -86.62 24.96
CA LEU A 27 -14.20 -86.02 23.65
C LEU A 27 -15.14 -86.95 22.88
N ASP A 28 -16.29 -86.45 22.41
CA ASP A 28 -17.18 -87.22 21.53
C ASP A 28 -16.47 -87.49 20.21
N PRO A 29 -16.12 -88.76 19.88
CA PRO A 29 -15.39 -89.09 18.67
C PRO A 29 -16.19 -88.81 17.38
N ASN A 30 -17.49 -88.51 17.47
CA ASN A 30 -18.34 -88.17 16.33
C ASN A 30 -18.61 -86.66 16.17
N ALA A 31 -17.93 -85.81 16.96
CA ALA A 31 -18.09 -84.36 16.87
C ALA A 31 -17.74 -83.82 15.47
N ALA A 32 -18.56 -82.91 14.95
CA ALA A 32 -18.33 -82.31 13.64
C ALA A 32 -17.13 -81.36 13.64
N ALA A 33 -16.48 -81.23 12.48
CA ALA A 33 -15.36 -80.32 12.25
C ALA A 33 -15.74 -78.86 12.59
N PRO A 34 -14.76 -77.99 12.92
CA PRO A 34 -15.00 -76.58 13.20
C PRO A 34 -15.76 -75.88 12.08
N VAL A 35 -16.59 -74.90 12.45
CA VAL A 35 -17.29 -74.05 11.50
C VAL A 35 -16.82 -72.61 11.69
N ILE A 36 -16.34 -72.00 10.59
CA ILE A 36 -15.93 -70.60 10.53
C ILE A 36 -17.03 -69.82 9.82
N LYS A 37 -17.50 -68.73 10.42
CA LYS A 37 -18.48 -67.83 9.81
C LYS A 37 -17.97 -66.40 9.79
N PHE A 38 -17.83 -65.85 8.59
CA PHE A 38 -17.67 -64.42 8.39
C PHE A 38 -19.05 -63.75 8.36
N PRO A 39 -19.18 -62.55 8.96
CA PRO A 39 -20.42 -61.78 8.90
C PRO A 39 -20.62 -61.08 7.54
N MET A 40 -19.60 -61.08 6.68
CA MET A 40 -19.59 -60.49 5.34
C MET A 40 -18.95 -61.45 4.34
N GLU A 41 -19.33 -61.34 3.07
CA GLU A 41 -18.81 -62.18 1.99
C GLU A 41 -17.47 -61.66 1.43
N GLN A 42 -17.23 -60.35 1.55
CA GLN A 42 -16.00 -59.66 1.14
C GLN A 42 -15.78 -58.46 2.07
N LEU A 43 -14.51 -58.11 2.28
CA LEU A 43 -14.10 -56.91 2.99
C LEU A 43 -13.56 -55.86 2.01
N ASP A 44 -14.29 -54.76 1.85
CA ASP A 44 -13.84 -53.63 1.05
C ASP A 44 -12.99 -52.67 1.89
N VAL A 45 -11.76 -52.46 1.45
CA VAL A 45 -10.76 -51.60 2.08
C VAL A 45 -10.48 -50.44 1.16
N ASP A 46 -10.50 -49.22 1.70
CA ASP A 46 -10.17 -48.00 0.98
C ASP A 46 -9.01 -47.30 1.67
N LEU A 47 -7.83 -47.31 1.05
CA LEU A 47 -6.62 -46.73 1.63
C LEU A 47 -6.66 -45.19 1.67
N ASN A 48 -7.65 -44.57 1.02
CA ASN A 48 -7.89 -43.12 1.11
C ASN A 48 -8.72 -42.75 2.35
N LYS A 49 -9.19 -43.73 3.12
CA LYS A 49 -9.93 -43.54 4.39
C LYS A 49 -9.07 -43.97 5.57
N VAL A 50 -9.19 -43.22 6.67
CA VAL A 50 -8.45 -43.49 7.91
C VAL A 50 -8.98 -44.74 8.63
N ASP A 51 -10.29 -44.99 8.56
CA ASP A 51 -10.94 -46.09 9.26
C ASP A 51 -11.42 -47.15 8.27
N ASN A 52 -10.70 -48.27 8.20
CA ASN A 52 -11.14 -49.49 7.52
C ASN A 52 -11.70 -50.50 8.52
N LEU A 53 -12.66 -51.31 8.09
CA LEU A 53 -13.30 -52.29 8.99
C LEU A 53 -12.29 -53.39 9.43
N PRO A 54 -12.37 -53.89 10.67
CA PRO A 54 -11.62 -55.07 11.08
C PRO A 54 -12.10 -56.31 10.37
N VAL A 55 -11.23 -57.32 10.27
CA VAL A 55 -11.65 -58.68 9.97
C VAL A 55 -12.36 -59.25 11.19
N VAL A 56 -13.58 -59.76 11.00
CA VAL A 56 -14.38 -60.36 12.07
C VAL A 56 -14.84 -61.75 11.64
N ALA A 57 -14.74 -62.72 12.54
CA ALA A 57 -15.27 -64.07 12.32
C ALA A 57 -15.69 -64.73 13.63
N VAL A 58 -16.63 -65.67 13.55
CA VAL A 58 -16.98 -66.56 14.66
C VAL A 58 -16.62 -67.98 14.29
N ILE A 59 -15.78 -68.61 15.11
CA ILE A 59 -15.37 -70.00 14.97
C ILE A 59 -16.03 -70.82 16.08
N LYS A 60 -16.70 -71.91 15.72
CA LYS A 60 -17.31 -72.85 16.67
C LYS A 60 -16.77 -74.24 16.45
N SER A 61 -16.51 -74.96 17.53
CA SER A 61 -16.10 -76.37 17.51
C SER A 61 -16.91 -77.16 18.54
N GLN A 62 -17.39 -78.34 18.17
CA GLN A 62 -18.07 -79.26 19.08
C GLN A 62 -17.06 -80.02 19.95
N ALA A 63 -15.90 -80.39 19.39
CA ALA A 63 -14.81 -81.07 20.10
C ALA A 63 -13.91 -80.12 20.92
N GLY A 64 -14.15 -78.82 20.83
CA GLY A 64 -13.27 -77.78 21.37
C GLY A 64 -12.09 -77.47 20.45
N LEU A 65 -11.67 -76.21 20.42
CA LEU A 65 -10.59 -75.68 19.60
C LEU A 65 -9.22 -76.01 20.22
N GLN A 66 -8.30 -76.40 19.35
CA GLN A 66 -6.89 -76.60 19.66
C GLN A 66 -6.06 -75.41 19.16
N SER A 67 -6.32 -74.93 17.95
CA SER A 67 -5.67 -73.74 17.40
C SER A 67 -6.55 -73.03 16.38
N VAL A 68 -6.34 -71.72 16.24
CA VAL A 68 -6.86 -70.89 15.16
C VAL A 68 -5.69 -70.12 14.58
N THR A 69 -5.32 -70.44 13.35
CA THR A 69 -4.23 -69.81 12.60
C THR A 69 -4.83 -68.86 11.56
N MET A 70 -4.38 -67.61 11.59
CA MET A 70 -4.76 -66.54 10.68
C MET A 70 -3.63 -66.33 9.68
N LYS A 71 -3.97 -66.24 8.40
CA LYS A 71 -3.01 -66.02 7.31
C LYS A 71 -3.50 -64.88 6.41
N LEU A 72 -2.55 -64.12 5.88
CA LEU A 72 -2.79 -63.09 4.88
C LEU A 72 -2.38 -63.62 3.51
N GLN A 73 -3.28 -63.51 2.55
CA GLN A 73 -3.00 -63.78 1.15
C GLN A 73 -2.74 -62.45 0.44
N THR A 74 -1.61 -62.39 -0.26
CA THR A 74 -1.22 -61.29 -1.14
C THR A 74 -0.85 -61.84 -2.52
N VAL A 75 -0.65 -60.95 -3.48
CA VAL A 75 -0.12 -61.30 -4.82
C VAL A 75 1.22 -62.08 -4.77
N GLU A 76 2.00 -61.94 -3.70
CA GLU A 76 3.29 -62.60 -3.52
C GLU A 76 3.18 -63.99 -2.86
N GLY A 77 2.01 -64.32 -2.31
CA GLY A 77 1.76 -65.59 -1.63
C GLY A 77 1.04 -65.45 -0.30
N VAL A 78 0.92 -66.57 0.41
CA VAL A 78 0.24 -66.67 1.70
C VAL A 78 1.25 -66.68 2.85
N THR A 79 1.10 -65.77 3.80
CA THR A 79 1.95 -65.67 4.99
C THR A 79 1.12 -65.84 6.26
N GLU A 80 1.67 -66.57 7.25
CA GLU A 80 1.04 -66.65 8.58
C GLU A 80 1.09 -65.28 9.27
N TYR A 81 -0.06 -64.83 9.75
CA TYR A 81 -0.21 -63.55 10.44
C TYR A 81 -0.18 -63.74 11.96
N LYS A 82 -1.00 -64.67 12.48
CA LYS A 82 -1.18 -64.89 13.92
C LYS A 82 -1.78 -66.25 14.20
N THR A 83 -1.30 -66.94 15.24
CA THR A 83 -1.89 -68.20 15.72
C THR A 83 -2.33 -68.05 17.17
N VAL A 84 -3.54 -68.53 17.47
CA VAL A 84 -4.15 -68.54 18.81
C VAL A 84 -4.33 -69.99 19.25
N THR A 85 -3.80 -70.34 20.43
CA THR A 85 -3.87 -71.71 20.99
C THR A 85 -4.54 -71.76 22.37
N GLU A 86 -4.89 -70.60 22.93
CA GLU A 86 -5.56 -70.49 24.23
C GLU A 86 -6.94 -69.86 24.05
N PHE A 87 -7.96 -70.54 24.57
CA PHE A 87 -9.36 -70.13 24.38
C PHE A 87 -10.08 -70.05 25.72
N PHE A 88 -10.72 -68.91 25.99
CA PHE A 88 -11.57 -68.74 27.17
C PHE A 88 -12.76 -69.70 27.16
N ASN A 89 -13.38 -69.88 25.98
CA ASN A 89 -14.35 -70.92 25.73
C ASN A 89 -13.76 -71.89 24.69
N PRO A 90 -13.47 -73.15 25.04
CA PRO A 90 -12.90 -74.09 24.09
C PRO A 90 -13.81 -74.32 22.89
N ASN A 91 -15.13 -74.17 23.00
CA ASN A 91 -16.06 -74.49 21.92
C ASN A 91 -16.38 -73.29 21.00
N SER A 92 -15.88 -72.09 21.32
CA SER A 92 -16.17 -70.88 20.54
C SER A 92 -15.08 -69.83 20.65
N TYR A 93 -14.68 -69.26 19.52
CA TYR A 93 -13.76 -68.14 19.43
C TYR A 93 -14.33 -67.03 18.54
N SER A 94 -14.35 -65.81 19.05
CA SER A 94 -14.75 -64.62 18.29
C SER A 94 -13.50 -63.82 17.94
N LEU A 95 -13.24 -63.70 16.64
CA LEU A 95 -12.10 -63.00 16.09
C LEU A 95 -12.50 -61.58 15.69
N SER A 96 -11.65 -60.61 16.02
CA SER A 96 -11.73 -59.23 15.56
C SER A 96 -10.31 -58.67 15.44
N GLU A 97 -9.78 -58.60 14.21
CA GLU A 97 -8.42 -58.14 13.94
C GLU A 97 -8.45 -56.84 13.11
N ASN A 98 -7.80 -55.79 13.63
CA ASN A 98 -7.55 -54.56 12.87
C ASN A 98 -6.24 -54.73 12.13
N LEU A 99 -6.30 -54.93 10.82
CA LEU A 99 -5.12 -55.12 10.00
C LEU A 99 -4.58 -53.77 9.53
N GLU A 100 -3.25 -53.67 9.44
CA GLU A 100 -2.61 -52.66 8.61
C GLU A 100 -2.70 -53.12 7.15
N TYR A 101 -3.72 -52.62 6.46
CA TYR A 101 -3.97 -52.99 5.07
C TYR A 101 -2.90 -52.41 4.13
N ASN A 102 -2.58 -53.17 3.09
CA ASN A 102 -1.80 -52.69 1.97
C ASN A 102 -2.53 -52.98 0.65
N ALA A 103 -2.10 -52.33 -0.43
CA ALA A 103 -2.74 -52.42 -1.76
C ALA A 103 -2.73 -53.85 -2.36
N ASN A 104 -1.88 -54.74 -1.86
CA ASN A 104 -1.64 -56.06 -2.43
C ASN A 104 -2.39 -57.19 -1.69
N TYR A 105 -3.21 -56.87 -0.69
CA TYR A 105 -4.01 -57.87 0.04
C TYR A 105 -5.16 -58.38 -0.83
N GLU A 106 -5.29 -59.70 -0.90
CA GLU A 106 -6.34 -60.38 -1.68
C GLU A 106 -7.34 -61.11 -0.81
N ALA A 107 -6.91 -61.69 0.32
CA ALA A 107 -7.80 -62.41 1.24
C ALA A 107 -7.21 -62.57 2.65
N PHE A 108 -8.08 -62.76 3.63
CA PHE A 108 -7.76 -63.22 4.97
C PHE A 108 -8.23 -64.67 5.16
N ILE A 109 -7.33 -65.56 5.53
CA ILE A 109 -7.60 -66.98 5.68
C ILE A 109 -7.54 -67.35 7.15
N ILE A 110 -8.55 -68.07 7.63
CA ILE A 110 -8.60 -68.63 8.98
C ILE A 110 -8.59 -70.15 8.86
N GLU A 111 -7.62 -70.80 9.49
CA GLU A 111 -7.57 -72.25 9.67
C GLU A 111 -7.84 -72.57 11.14
N ALA A 112 -8.90 -73.32 11.41
CA ALA A 112 -9.26 -73.75 12.76
C ALA A 112 -9.05 -75.26 12.90
N THR A 113 -8.28 -75.65 13.91
CA THR A 113 -8.04 -77.05 14.28
C THR A 113 -8.73 -77.35 15.60
N ASP A 114 -9.53 -78.43 15.67
CA ASP A 114 -10.12 -78.90 16.93
C ASP A 114 -9.26 -79.92 17.69
N LYS A 115 -9.66 -80.30 18.90
CA LYS A 115 -8.95 -81.28 19.74
C LYS A 115 -8.97 -82.72 19.18
N LEU A 116 -9.79 -83.00 18.16
CA LEU A 116 -9.77 -84.26 17.41
C LEU A 116 -8.90 -84.18 16.14
N ASN A 117 -8.22 -83.05 15.93
CA ASN A 117 -7.38 -82.73 14.77
C ASN A 117 -8.16 -82.57 13.44
N HIS A 118 -9.45 -82.27 13.49
CA HIS A 118 -10.15 -81.80 12.30
C HIS A 118 -9.72 -80.37 11.97
N VAL A 119 -9.43 -80.10 10.71
CA VAL A 119 -9.03 -78.78 10.22
C VAL A 119 -10.09 -78.24 9.26
N THR A 120 -10.56 -77.03 9.51
CA THR A 120 -11.43 -76.28 8.60
C THR A 120 -10.75 -74.97 8.21
N SER A 121 -10.81 -74.62 6.93
CA SER A 121 -10.34 -73.32 6.42
C SER A 121 -11.51 -72.46 5.95
N GLY A 122 -11.50 -71.19 6.32
CA GLY A 122 -12.42 -70.16 5.82
C GLY A 122 -11.63 -69.00 5.24
N THR A 123 -12.05 -68.52 4.07
CA THR A 123 -11.40 -67.40 3.37
C THR A 123 -12.37 -66.22 3.25
N LEU A 124 -11.91 -65.04 3.66
CA LEU A 124 -12.59 -63.76 3.42
C LEU A 124 -11.83 -62.98 2.35
N PRO A 125 -12.36 -62.84 1.14
CA PRO A 125 -11.81 -61.95 0.12
C PRO A 125 -11.69 -60.51 0.61
N ILE A 126 -10.59 -59.85 0.24
CA ILE A 126 -10.34 -58.44 0.50
C ILE A 126 -10.21 -57.74 -0.85
N ALA A 127 -10.98 -56.67 -1.07
CA ALA A 127 -10.80 -55.78 -2.21
C ALA A 127 -10.25 -54.45 -1.73
N VAL A 128 -9.09 -54.04 -2.26
CA VAL A 128 -8.39 -52.82 -1.82
C VAL A 128 -8.49 -51.74 -2.90
N THR A 129 -9.02 -50.58 -2.54
CA THR A 129 -8.88 -49.33 -3.32
C THR A 129 -7.58 -48.65 -2.91
N ASP A 130 -6.63 -48.58 -3.83
CA ASP A 130 -5.32 -47.97 -3.59
C ASP A 130 -5.42 -46.43 -3.41
N VAL A 131 -4.34 -45.83 -2.93
CA VAL A 131 -4.22 -44.39 -2.74
C VAL A 131 -4.30 -43.67 -4.09
N MET A 132 -5.24 -42.76 -4.22
CA MET A 132 -5.49 -42.02 -5.46
C MET A 132 -4.61 -40.77 -5.54
N ALA A 133 -4.15 -40.44 -6.75
CA ALA A 133 -3.40 -39.21 -6.99
C ALA A 133 -4.28 -37.97 -6.78
N ARG A 134 -3.65 -36.87 -6.35
CA ARG A 134 -4.34 -35.58 -6.20
C ARG A 134 -4.78 -35.02 -7.56
N PRO A 135 -5.81 -34.16 -7.62
CA PRO A 135 -6.20 -33.48 -8.84
C PRO A 135 -5.03 -32.73 -9.49
N VAL A 136 -4.95 -32.75 -10.81
CA VAL A 136 -3.96 -31.99 -11.59
C VAL A 136 -4.68 -30.85 -12.31
N ILE A 137 -4.12 -29.63 -12.22
CA ILE A 137 -4.63 -28.43 -12.88
C ILE A 137 -3.63 -28.00 -13.95
N THR A 138 -4.08 -27.90 -15.20
CA THR A 138 -3.27 -27.47 -16.34
C THR A 138 -3.90 -26.22 -16.96
N PHE A 139 -3.11 -25.16 -17.14
CA PHE A 139 -3.53 -23.95 -17.83
C PHE A 139 -3.11 -23.98 -19.30
N ASP A 140 -3.94 -23.43 -20.18
CA ASP A 140 -3.61 -23.21 -21.58
C ASP A 140 -4.22 -21.86 -22.04
N PRO A 141 -3.42 -20.81 -22.26
CA PRO A 141 -1.96 -20.77 -22.18
C PRO A 141 -1.42 -20.88 -20.74
N GLU A 142 -0.12 -21.20 -20.60
CA GLU A 142 0.57 -21.28 -19.30
C GLU A 142 0.70 -19.93 -18.57
N GLU A 143 0.63 -18.83 -19.31
CA GLU A 143 0.58 -17.46 -18.81
C GLU A 143 -0.30 -16.57 -19.69
N ILE A 144 -0.90 -15.54 -19.08
CA ILE A 144 -1.61 -14.49 -19.80
C ILE A 144 -0.68 -13.29 -19.91
N ILE A 145 -0.36 -12.88 -21.14
CA ILE A 145 0.33 -11.61 -21.40
C ILE A 145 -0.65 -10.69 -22.14
N TYR A 146 -0.85 -9.49 -21.60
CA TYR A 146 -1.57 -8.42 -22.27
C TYR A 146 -0.71 -7.16 -22.25
N ASP A 147 -0.31 -6.68 -23.42
CA ASP A 147 0.57 -5.53 -23.59
C ASP A 147 -0.16 -4.43 -24.35
N GLU A 148 -0.53 -3.34 -23.68
CA GLU A 148 -1.20 -2.20 -24.30
C GLU A 148 -0.33 -1.47 -25.35
N MET A 149 0.98 -1.76 -25.40
CA MET A 149 1.90 -1.17 -26.39
C MET A 149 1.81 -1.84 -27.78
N ASP A 150 1.17 -3.01 -27.89
CA ASP A 150 0.99 -3.70 -29.16
C ASP A 150 0.05 -2.91 -30.10
N GLU A 151 0.20 -3.07 -31.42
CA GLU A 151 -0.61 -2.32 -32.40
C GLU A 151 -2.11 -2.65 -32.32
N ASN A 152 -2.45 -3.89 -31.92
CA ASN A 152 -3.82 -4.37 -31.74
C ASN A 152 -3.86 -5.38 -30.59
N PRO A 153 -3.81 -4.95 -29.33
CA PRO A 153 -3.74 -5.86 -28.20
C PRO A 153 -5.08 -6.60 -28.06
N VAL A 154 -5.01 -7.93 -27.98
CA VAL A 154 -6.17 -8.80 -27.76
C VAL A 154 -5.96 -9.55 -26.46
N MET A 155 -6.94 -9.45 -25.55
CA MET A 155 -6.87 -10.14 -24.27
C MET A 155 -7.00 -11.66 -24.47
N PRO A 156 -6.00 -12.46 -24.07
CA PRO A 156 -6.11 -13.91 -24.16
C PRO A 156 -7.22 -14.45 -23.25
N ARG A 157 -7.84 -15.55 -23.67
CA ARG A 157 -8.86 -16.23 -22.88
C ARG A 157 -8.20 -17.01 -21.74
N THR A 158 -8.89 -17.07 -20.60
CA THR A 158 -8.45 -17.85 -19.44
C THR A 158 -9.00 -19.25 -19.56
N THR A 159 -8.15 -20.23 -19.90
CA THR A 159 -8.57 -21.62 -19.98
C THR A 159 -7.74 -22.53 -19.09
N PHE A 160 -8.41 -23.52 -18.49
CA PHE A 160 -7.74 -24.56 -17.74
C PHE A 160 -8.56 -25.85 -17.72
N LYS A 161 -7.83 -26.94 -17.51
CA LYS A 161 -8.37 -28.29 -17.35
C LYS A 161 -7.95 -28.87 -16.02
N ILE A 162 -8.88 -29.55 -15.37
CA ILE A 162 -8.64 -30.29 -14.14
C ILE A 162 -8.93 -31.76 -14.41
N VAL A 163 -8.02 -32.65 -13.98
CA VAL A 163 -8.21 -34.10 -14.03
C VAL A 163 -8.03 -34.69 -12.63
N SER A 164 -8.94 -35.55 -12.21
CA SER A 164 -8.88 -36.29 -10.93
C SER A 164 -9.27 -37.74 -11.14
N GLU A 165 -8.40 -38.67 -10.74
CA GLU A 165 -8.68 -40.12 -10.81
C GLU A 165 -9.81 -40.52 -9.85
N ALA A 166 -9.78 -39.94 -8.65
CA ALA A 166 -10.80 -40.10 -7.62
C ALA A 166 -12.16 -39.48 -7.99
N GLY A 167 -12.17 -38.49 -8.89
CA GLY A 167 -13.33 -37.66 -9.18
C GLY A 167 -13.33 -36.37 -8.37
N LEU A 168 -13.81 -35.28 -8.97
CA LEU A 168 -13.82 -33.95 -8.38
C LEU A 168 -15.07 -33.74 -7.54
N LYS A 169 -14.90 -33.01 -6.43
CA LYS A 169 -15.97 -32.57 -5.54
C LYS A 169 -16.27 -31.08 -5.71
N LYS A 170 -15.23 -30.26 -5.82
CA LYS A 170 -15.38 -28.80 -5.85
C LYS A 170 -14.24 -28.11 -6.60
N VAL A 171 -14.58 -27.05 -7.33
CA VAL A 171 -13.61 -26.11 -7.91
C VAL A 171 -13.93 -24.71 -7.42
N GLU A 172 -12.90 -23.96 -7.03
CA GLU A 172 -12.98 -22.56 -6.61
C GLU A 172 -11.99 -21.72 -7.43
N ARG A 173 -12.42 -20.54 -7.86
CA ARG A 173 -11.66 -19.64 -8.73
C ARG A 173 -11.49 -18.28 -8.07
N PHE A 174 -10.31 -17.68 -8.20
CA PHE A 174 -9.99 -16.36 -7.64
C PHE A 174 -9.15 -15.54 -8.60
N LEU A 175 -9.51 -14.28 -8.78
CA LEU A 175 -8.61 -13.28 -9.37
C LEU A 175 -7.63 -12.80 -8.31
N VAL A 176 -6.34 -12.79 -8.64
CA VAL A 176 -5.26 -12.34 -7.75
C VAL A 176 -4.74 -11.01 -8.27
N SER A 177 -4.75 -9.98 -7.43
CA SER A 177 -4.21 -8.66 -7.73
C SER A 177 -3.22 -8.22 -6.64
N THR A 178 -2.61 -7.04 -6.82
CA THR A 178 -1.79 -6.39 -5.78
C THR A 178 -2.53 -6.16 -4.47
N ASP A 179 -3.86 -6.00 -4.54
CA ASP A 179 -4.69 -5.64 -3.39
C ASP A 179 -5.27 -6.87 -2.67
N GLY A 180 -5.06 -8.08 -3.21
CA GLY A 180 -5.49 -9.32 -2.60
C GLY A 180 -6.13 -10.30 -3.57
N GLN A 181 -7.10 -11.08 -3.10
CA GLN A 181 -7.77 -12.12 -3.87
C GLN A 181 -9.29 -11.89 -3.89
N THR A 182 -9.88 -11.89 -5.08
CA THR A 182 -11.32 -11.74 -5.29
C THR A 182 -11.91 -13.05 -5.81
N PRO A 183 -12.92 -13.65 -5.15
CA PRO A 183 -13.59 -14.84 -5.65
C PRO A 183 -14.25 -14.60 -7.03
N LYS A 184 -14.07 -15.54 -7.96
CA LYS A 184 -14.63 -15.52 -9.32
C LYS A 184 -15.65 -16.62 -9.59
N GLY A 185 -15.94 -17.44 -8.59
CA GLY A 185 -16.98 -18.46 -8.66
C GLY A 185 -16.53 -19.79 -8.05
N SER A 186 -17.50 -20.69 -7.90
CA SER A 186 -17.25 -22.05 -7.47
C SER A 186 -18.27 -23.00 -8.07
N ASP A 187 -17.83 -24.20 -8.42
CA ASP A 187 -18.65 -25.28 -8.95
C ASP A 187 -18.54 -26.49 -8.03
N ILE A 188 -19.67 -27.14 -7.78
CA ILE A 188 -19.73 -28.44 -7.10
C ILE A 188 -19.81 -29.50 -8.18
N LEU A 189 -18.86 -30.42 -8.14
CA LEU A 189 -18.71 -31.49 -9.12
C LEU A 189 -19.08 -32.78 -8.41
N ASN A 190 -19.97 -33.58 -9.01
CA ASN A 190 -20.55 -34.75 -8.34
C ASN A 190 -19.72 -36.01 -8.60
N GLY A 191 -18.39 -35.90 -8.44
CA GLY A 191 -17.44 -36.98 -8.75
C GLY A 191 -16.94 -36.98 -10.19
N ASP A 192 -17.20 -35.93 -10.97
CA ASP A 192 -16.72 -35.82 -12.36
C ASP A 192 -15.19 -35.89 -12.41
N LYS A 193 -14.63 -36.72 -13.28
CA LYS A 193 -13.18 -36.91 -13.37
C LYS A 193 -12.46 -35.76 -14.08
N THR A 194 -13.20 -34.93 -14.81
CA THR A 194 -12.65 -33.84 -15.61
C THR A 194 -13.50 -32.58 -15.47
N TYR A 195 -12.85 -31.42 -15.42
CA TYR A 195 -13.50 -30.12 -15.49
C TYR A 195 -12.70 -29.21 -16.42
N GLU A 196 -13.40 -28.51 -17.30
CA GLU A 196 -12.81 -27.55 -18.24
C GLU A 196 -13.48 -26.20 -18.05
N HIS A 197 -12.69 -25.14 -18.13
CA HIS A 197 -13.13 -23.77 -18.01
C HIS A 197 -12.54 -22.95 -19.14
N ASP A 198 -13.35 -22.09 -19.74
CA ASP A 198 -12.95 -21.15 -20.77
C ASP A 198 -13.78 -19.86 -20.62
N GLU A 199 -13.14 -18.79 -20.14
CA GLU A 199 -13.76 -17.49 -19.94
C GLU A 199 -12.84 -16.36 -20.42
N LEU A 200 -13.43 -15.31 -20.99
CA LEU A 200 -12.71 -14.07 -21.24
C LEU A 200 -12.77 -13.22 -19.97
N ILE A 201 -11.66 -13.15 -19.25
CA ILE A 201 -11.54 -12.36 -18.03
C ILE A 201 -10.91 -11.01 -18.38
N GLU A 202 -11.60 -9.92 -18.06
CA GLU A 202 -11.08 -8.55 -18.21
C GLU A 202 -10.02 -8.25 -17.14
N TYR A 203 -8.78 -8.67 -17.40
CA TYR A 203 -7.64 -8.32 -16.56
C TYR A 203 -7.33 -6.83 -16.67
N LYS A 204 -6.86 -6.23 -15.57
CA LYS A 204 -6.48 -4.81 -15.51
C LYS A 204 -5.11 -4.61 -14.87
N GLU A 205 -4.62 -3.37 -14.95
CA GLU A 205 -3.41 -2.94 -14.24
C GLU A 205 -3.50 -3.31 -12.75
N GLY A 206 -2.49 -4.05 -12.26
CA GLY A 206 -2.43 -4.55 -10.89
C GLY A 206 -2.86 -6.02 -10.72
N ASP A 207 -3.54 -6.62 -11.69
CA ASP A 207 -3.79 -8.07 -11.68
C ASP A 207 -2.48 -8.85 -11.89
N LYS A 208 -2.32 -9.94 -11.14
CA LYS A 208 -1.10 -10.75 -11.09
C LYS A 208 -1.32 -12.21 -11.44
N GLY A 209 -2.55 -12.70 -11.35
CA GLY A 209 -2.84 -14.07 -11.73
C GLY A 209 -4.27 -14.50 -11.54
N PHE A 210 -4.56 -15.72 -11.98
CA PHE A 210 -5.84 -16.39 -11.77
C PHE A 210 -5.61 -17.73 -11.06
N LYS A 211 -6.13 -17.83 -9.85
CA LYS A 211 -5.93 -18.97 -8.97
C LYS A 211 -7.10 -19.93 -9.04
N VAL A 212 -6.78 -21.21 -9.18
CA VAL A 212 -7.74 -22.31 -9.19
C VAL A 212 -7.41 -23.25 -8.04
N LYS A 213 -8.44 -23.62 -7.28
CA LYS A 213 -8.37 -24.61 -6.22
C LYS A 213 -9.35 -25.74 -6.53
N ALA A 214 -8.85 -26.96 -6.60
CA ALA A 214 -9.63 -28.16 -6.87
C ALA A 214 -9.60 -29.10 -5.67
N GLU A 215 -10.76 -29.63 -5.28
CA GLU A 215 -10.94 -30.62 -4.23
C GLU A 215 -11.56 -31.89 -4.84
N ASP A 216 -10.98 -33.06 -4.56
CA ASP A 216 -11.55 -34.35 -4.96
C ASP A 216 -12.57 -34.90 -3.94
N ILE A 217 -13.19 -36.05 -4.25
CA ILE A 217 -14.17 -36.69 -3.36
C ILE A 217 -13.59 -37.16 -2.02
N TYR A 218 -12.27 -37.36 -1.94
CA TYR A 218 -11.55 -37.74 -0.73
C TYR A 218 -11.07 -36.53 0.08
N GLY A 219 -11.26 -35.30 -0.44
CA GLY A 219 -10.86 -34.06 0.21
C GLY A 219 -9.41 -33.65 -0.06
N ASN A 220 -8.71 -34.30 -0.99
CA ASN A 220 -7.40 -33.83 -1.41
C ASN A 220 -7.55 -32.54 -2.21
N ILE A 221 -6.68 -31.57 -1.92
CA ILE A 221 -6.72 -30.25 -2.53
C ILE A 221 -5.45 -30.00 -3.34
N THR A 222 -5.64 -29.51 -4.57
CA THR A 222 -4.58 -28.93 -5.41
C THR A 222 -4.90 -27.46 -5.68
N ILE A 223 -3.88 -26.61 -5.62
CA ILE A 223 -3.99 -25.18 -5.92
C ILE A 223 -2.95 -24.84 -6.97
N SER A 224 -3.36 -24.17 -8.04
CA SER A 224 -2.45 -23.64 -9.06
C SER A 224 -2.84 -22.22 -9.43
N THR A 225 -1.88 -21.41 -9.89
CA THR A 225 -2.11 -20.00 -10.25
C THR A 225 -1.52 -19.71 -11.63
N LEU A 226 -2.39 -19.38 -12.57
CA LEU A 226 -2.04 -18.84 -13.88
C LEU A 226 -1.45 -17.44 -13.68
N GLN A 227 -0.24 -17.21 -14.18
CA GLN A 227 0.39 -15.89 -14.08
C GLN A 227 -0.25 -14.93 -15.09
N VAL A 228 -0.42 -13.67 -14.69
CA VAL A 228 -0.93 -12.60 -15.56
C VAL A 228 0.09 -11.46 -15.58
N SER A 229 0.54 -11.10 -16.77
CA SER A 229 1.43 -9.99 -17.04
C SER A 229 0.68 -8.91 -17.82
N TYR A 230 0.20 -7.89 -17.11
CA TYR A 230 -0.45 -6.72 -17.69
C TYR A 230 0.57 -5.58 -17.83
N LYS A 231 0.90 -5.20 -19.07
CA LYS A 231 1.83 -4.11 -19.36
C LYS A 231 1.04 -2.90 -19.87
N THR A 232 1.09 -1.82 -19.11
CA THR A 232 0.47 -0.54 -19.48
C THR A 232 1.40 0.29 -20.35
N VAL A 233 0.82 1.10 -21.24
CA VAL A 233 1.58 2.17 -21.89
C VAL A 233 1.94 3.21 -20.81
N PRO A 234 3.22 3.62 -20.67
CA PRO A 234 3.59 4.63 -19.68
C PRO A 234 2.86 5.96 -19.94
N VAL A 235 2.52 6.68 -18.88
CA VAL A 235 1.97 8.04 -18.99
C VAL A 235 3.01 8.98 -19.62
N PRO A 236 2.60 10.11 -20.23
CA PRO A 236 3.55 11.09 -20.74
C PRO A 236 4.51 11.58 -19.65
N VAL A 237 5.73 11.91 -20.04
CA VAL A 237 6.72 12.57 -19.19
C VAL A 237 6.74 14.05 -19.54
N LEU A 238 6.59 14.92 -18.54
CA LEU A 238 6.61 16.38 -18.70
C LEU A 238 7.79 16.97 -17.94
N THR A 239 8.63 17.72 -18.64
CA THR A 239 9.70 18.53 -18.08
C THR A 239 9.39 20.01 -18.33
N LEU A 240 9.19 20.78 -17.25
CA LEU A 240 8.95 22.22 -17.35
C LEU A 240 10.29 22.95 -17.59
N GLY A 241 10.31 23.86 -18.55
CA GLY A 241 11.53 24.61 -18.90
C GLY A 241 11.90 25.72 -17.91
N LYS A 242 11.02 26.03 -16.95
CA LYS A 242 11.24 27.01 -15.88
C LYS A 242 10.55 26.54 -14.59
N GLU A 243 11.24 26.68 -13.46
CA GLU A 243 10.66 26.44 -12.12
C GLU A 243 9.85 27.64 -11.61
N LEU A 244 10.23 28.85 -12.05
CA LEU A 244 9.60 30.12 -11.69
C LEU A 244 9.37 30.98 -12.94
N ILE A 245 8.19 31.58 -13.03
CA ILE A 245 7.83 32.59 -14.02
C ILE A 245 7.53 33.90 -13.29
N THR A 246 8.19 34.99 -13.69
CA THR A 246 7.85 36.35 -13.25
C THR A 246 7.41 37.15 -14.46
N THR A 247 6.24 37.77 -14.37
CA THR A 247 5.65 38.53 -15.48
C THR A 247 4.79 39.70 -14.98
N ASP A 248 4.25 40.47 -15.90
CA ASP A 248 3.26 41.49 -15.62
C ASP A 248 1.87 41.04 -16.10
N GLU A 249 0.83 41.58 -15.46
CA GLU A 249 -0.56 41.26 -15.78
C GLU A 249 -0.86 41.55 -17.27
N GLY A 250 -1.56 40.62 -17.92
CA GLY A 250 -1.97 40.75 -19.31
C GLY A 250 -0.84 40.58 -20.35
N VAL A 251 0.40 40.33 -19.94
CA VAL A 251 1.50 40.02 -20.86
C VAL A 251 1.41 38.57 -21.33
N ASP A 252 1.52 38.35 -22.64
CA ASP A 252 1.63 37.03 -23.25
C ASP A 252 2.91 36.33 -22.75
N THR A 253 2.73 35.42 -21.80
CA THR A 253 3.81 34.79 -21.06
C THR A 253 4.02 33.36 -21.56
N GLU A 254 5.25 33.06 -21.99
CA GLU A 254 5.63 31.73 -22.47
C GLU A 254 5.77 30.74 -21.31
N VAL A 255 5.19 29.55 -21.49
CA VAL A 255 5.32 28.40 -20.57
C VAL A 255 6.09 27.29 -21.29
N PRO A 256 7.44 27.35 -21.33
CA PRO A 256 8.23 26.37 -22.05
C PRO A 256 8.17 25.00 -21.37
N MET A 257 8.03 23.94 -22.16
CA MET A 257 8.00 22.56 -21.69
C MET A 257 8.58 21.60 -22.74
N HIS A 258 9.10 20.47 -22.27
CA HIS A 258 9.48 19.32 -23.06
C HIS A 258 8.61 18.14 -22.64
N ILE A 259 8.06 17.42 -23.62
CA ILE A 259 7.15 16.31 -23.37
C ILE A 259 7.60 15.07 -24.15
N GLU A 260 7.64 13.93 -23.46
CA GLU A 260 7.83 12.62 -24.08
C GLU A 260 6.58 11.75 -23.90
N SER A 261 6.13 11.07 -24.95
CA SER A 261 4.99 10.16 -24.89
C SER A 261 5.14 9.04 -25.91
N VAL A 262 4.99 7.78 -25.48
CA VAL A 262 5.07 6.61 -26.36
C VAL A 262 4.03 6.65 -27.48
N ARG A 263 2.81 7.14 -27.18
CA ARG A 263 1.69 7.28 -28.14
C ARG A 263 1.60 8.64 -28.83
N GLY A 264 2.49 9.55 -28.46
CA GLY A 264 2.45 10.93 -28.88
C GLY A 264 1.46 11.76 -28.07
N VAL A 265 1.79 13.03 -27.87
CA VAL A 265 0.93 13.98 -27.16
C VAL A 265 -0.32 14.28 -27.97
N LYS A 266 -1.48 14.29 -27.32
CA LYS A 266 -2.77 14.63 -27.95
C LYS A 266 -3.36 15.93 -27.40
N GLN A 267 -3.02 16.31 -26.18
CA GLN A 267 -3.54 17.53 -25.58
C GLN A 267 -2.57 18.15 -24.59
N VAL A 268 -2.51 19.48 -24.60
CA VAL A 268 -1.89 20.31 -23.57
C VAL A 268 -2.94 21.29 -23.06
N ALA A 269 -3.11 21.39 -21.75
CA ALA A 269 -3.95 22.38 -21.10
C ALA A 269 -3.17 23.10 -20.00
N ILE A 270 -3.42 24.40 -19.82
CA ILE A 270 -2.81 25.22 -18.78
C ILE A 270 -3.90 25.87 -17.97
N PHE A 271 -3.76 25.77 -16.66
CA PHE A 271 -4.63 26.38 -15.68
C PHE A 271 -3.83 27.40 -14.89
N ARG A 272 -4.42 28.57 -14.63
CA ARG A 272 -3.92 29.45 -13.56
C ARG A 272 -4.51 29.02 -12.24
N VAL A 273 -3.72 29.12 -11.17
CA VAL A 273 -4.16 28.90 -9.81
C VAL A 273 -4.25 30.24 -9.11
N GLU A 274 -5.45 30.58 -8.66
CA GLU A 274 -5.78 31.85 -8.03
C GLU A 274 -6.53 31.55 -6.73
N ASN A 275 -5.98 31.93 -5.57
CA ASN A 275 -6.57 31.65 -4.26
C ASN A 275 -6.94 30.16 -4.05
N GLY A 276 -6.11 29.25 -4.56
CA GLY A 276 -6.33 27.80 -4.50
C GLY A 276 -7.30 27.25 -5.56
N VAL A 277 -7.93 28.09 -6.38
CA VAL A 277 -8.84 27.68 -7.44
C VAL A 277 -8.09 27.58 -8.76
N SER A 278 -8.16 26.41 -9.41
CA SER A 278 -7.60 26.20 -10.75
C SER A 278 -8.61 26.58 -11.83
N THR A 279 -8.26 27.53 -12.70
CA THR A 279 -9.08 27.96 -13.84
C THR A 279 -8.34 27.68 -15.13
N GLU A 280 -8.96 26.96 -16.07
CA GLU A 280 -8.39 26.71 -17.39
C GLU A 280 -8.30 28.01 -18.19
N ILE A 281 -7.12 28.27 -18.74
CA ILE A 281 -6.86 29.46 -19.57
C ILE A 281 -6.29 29.12 -20.94
N PHE A 282 -5.91 27.87 -21.15
CA PHE A 282 -5.38 27.39 -22.41
C PHE A 282 -5.68 25.91 -22.58
N ARG A 283 -6.05 25.54 -23.81
CA ARG A 283 -6.19 24.15 -24.25
C ARG A 283 -5.89 24.06 -25.73
N GLU A 284 -5.02 23.13 -26.10
CA GLU A 284 -4.73 22.83 -27.50
C GLU A 284 -4.81 21.32 -27.75
N GLN A 285 -5.37 20.95 -28.91
CA GLN A 285 -5.29 19.60 -29.45
C GLN A 285 -4.06 19.49 -30.33
N ILE A 286 -3.21 18.51 -30.02
CA ILE A 286 -1.95 18.30 -30.72
C ILE A 286 -2.17 17.22 -31.79
N VAL A 287 -1.87 17.57 -33.05
CA VAL A 287 -2.05 16.70 -34.21
C VAL A 287 -0.73 16.02 -34.57
N GLY A 288 -0.78 14.74 -34.92
CA GLY A 288 0.37 13.92 -35.31
C GLY A 288 0.90 13.01 -34.20
N ASP A 289 2.07 12.43 -34.46
CA ASP A 289 2.76 11.45 -33.59
C ASP A 289 3.84 12.13 -32.74
N ASN A 290 3.53 13.26 -32.10
CA ASN A 290 4.49 14.06 -31.34
C ASN A 290 4.97 13.31 -30.07
N LYS A 291 5.87 12.34 -30.24
CA LYS A 291 6.41 11.47 -29.18
C LYS A 291 7.51 12.12 -28.37
N ASN A 292 8.20 13.10 -28.94
CA ASN A 292 9.18 13.95 -28.29
C ASN A 292 8.91 15.37 -28.79
N PHE A 293 8.52 16.26 -27.87
CA PHE A 293 7.80 17.48 -28.22
C PHE A 293 8.23 18.66 -27.33
N ASP A 294 8.98 19.59 -27.90
CA ASP A 294 9.25 20.89 -27.30
C ASP A 294 8.11 21.86 -27.62
N TYR A 295 7.54 22.47 -26.58
CA TYR A 295 6.35 23.30 -26.73
C TYR A 295 6.40 24.54 -25.83
N LYS A 296 5.91 25.68 -26.33
CA LYS A 296 6.01 27.00 -25.67
C LYS A 296 4.73 27.80 -25.82
N PRO A 297 3.59 27.32 -25.29
CA PRO A 297 2.33 28.05 -25.33
C PRO A 297 2.44 29.38 -24.60
N LYS A 298 1.67 30.36 -25.06
CA LYS A 298 1.58 31.69 -24.46
C LYS A 298 0.24 31.86 -23.77
N VAL A 299 0.27 32.39 -22.55
CA VAL A 299 -0.92 32.63 -21.73
C VAL A 299 -0.85 34.00 -21.07
N GLN A 300 -2.02 34.58 -20.79
CA GLN A 300 -2.14 35.82 -20.03
C GLN A 300 -2.55 35.53 -18.60
N LEU A 301 -1.89 36.19 -17.65
CA LEU A 301 -2.06 35.99 -16.22
C LEU A 301 -2.66 37.23 -15.56
N THR A 302 -3.25 37.03 -14.38
CA THR A 302 -3.82 38.11 -13.56
C THR A 302 -2.95 38.38 -12.34
N GLU A 303 -3.16 39.50 -11.65
CA GLU A 303 -2.48 39.82 -10.37
C GLU A 303 -2.71 38.76 -9.26
N GLU A 304 -3.72 37.90 -9.41
CA GLU A 304 -4.06 36.85 -8.44
C GLU A 304 -3.41 35.50 -8.76
N THR A 305 -2.78 35.38 -9.93
CA THR A 305 -2.15 34.12 -10.36
C THR A 305 -0.89 33.86 -9.54
N SER A 306 -0.90 32.77 -8.78
CA SER A 306 0.23 32.36 -7.94
C SER A 306 1.00 31.16 -8.50
N GLN A 307 0.33 30.33 -9.32
CA GLN A 307 0.93 29.17 -9.96
C GLN A 307 0.27 28.90 -11.31
N LEU A 308 0.99 28.21 -12.19
CA LEU A 308 0.44 27.58 -13.37
C LEU A 308 0.46 26.07 -13.19
N LYS A 309 -0.67 25.43 -13.48
CA LYS A 309 -0.80 23.99 -13.57
C LYS A 309 -0.88 23.59 -15.04
N VAL A 310 0.12 22.87 -15.52
CA VAL A 310 0.19 22.32 -16.86
C VAL A 310 -0.29 20.87 -16.80
N VAL A 311 -1.22 20.50 -17.67
CA VAL A 311 -1.76 19.15 -17.79
C VAL A 311 -1.53 18.67 -19.21
N VAL A 312 -0.93 17.49 -19.35
CA VAL A 312 -0.58 16.90 -20.64
C VAL A 312 -1.17 15.50 -20.74
N SER A 313 -1.82 15.20 -21.86
CA SER A 313 -2.47 13.91 -22.11
C SER A 313 -2.06 13.33 -23.46
N ASP A 314 -1.92 12.00 -23.51
CA ASP A 314 -1.80 11.21 -24.73
C ASP A 314 -3.17 10.73 -25.27
N GLY A 315 -4.27 11.24 -24.71
CA GLY A 315 -5.65 10.90 -25.08
C GLY A 315 -6.28 9.79 -24.24
N ARG A 316 -5.54 9.17 -23.32
CA ARG A 316 -6.10 8.22 -22.35
C ARG A 316 -6.62 8.94 -21.12
N GLU A 317 -7.86 8.63 -20.75
CA GLU A 317 -8.51 9.17 -19.56
C GLU A 317 -7.78 8.72 -18.27
N GLY A 318 -7.50 9.67 -17.38
CA GLY A 318 -6.86 9.40 -16.08
C GLY A 318 -5.37 9.05 -16.17
N LYS A 319 -4.75 9.22 -17.34
CA LYS A 319 -3.33 8.95 -17.61
C LYS A 319 -2.60 10.23 -18.02
N GLU A 320 -3.02 11.37 -17.48
CA GLU A 320 -2.39 12.67 -17.68
C GLU A 320 -1.19 12.88 -16.74
N VAL A 321 -0.23 13.67 -17.20
CA VAL A 321 0.86 14.18 -16.35
C VAL A 321 0.62 15.65 -16.02
N ILE A 322 0.95 16.03 -14.79
CA ILE A 322 0.71 17.37 -14.24
C ILE A 322 2.05 17.98 -13.82
N GLY A 323 2.31 19.20 -14.27
CA GLY A 323 3.42 20.04 -13.83
C GLY A 323 2.92 21.32 -13.18
N ILE A 324 3.62 21.80 -12.15
CA ILE A 324 3.31 23.06 -11.46
C ILE A 324 4.48 24.02 -11.62
N VAL A 325 4.21 25.25 -12.05
CA VAL A 325 5.18 26.34 -12.16
C VAL A 325 4.81 27.45 -11.19
N LYS A 326 5.71 27.83 -10.29
CA LYS A 326 5.49 28.99 -9.40
C LYS A 326 5.46 30.26 -10.24
N THR A 327 4.57 31.20 -9.90
CA THR A 327 4.39 32.41 -10.71
C THR A 327 4.23 33.67 -9.87
N TYR A 328 4.94 34.72 -10.28
CA TYR A 328 4.85 36.06 -9.68
C TYR A 328 4.37 37.06 -10.74
N VAL A 329 3.16 37.58 -10.56
CA VAL A 329 2.56 38.57 -11.46
C VAL A 329 2.57 39.94 -10.80
N ASN A 330 3.09 40.96 -11.49
CA ASN A 330 3.20 42.33 -10.98
C ASN A 330 3.91 42.41 -9.61
N MET A 331 4.92 41.56 -9.38
CA MET A 331 5.65 41.49 -8.11
C MET A 331 7.15 41.65 -8.32
N GLU A 332 7.80 42.37 -7.41
CA GLU A 332 9.24 42.35 -7.18
C GLU A 332 9.51 41.41 -6.02
N VAL A 333 10.41 40.46 -6.23
CA VAL A 333 10.82 39.48 -5.21
C VAL A 333 12.33 39.53 -5.07
N VAL A 334 12.80 39.77 -3.85
CA VAL A 334 14.23 39.87 -3.55
C VAL A 334 14.55 39.13 -2.26
N GLN A 335 15.71 38.49 -2.22
CA GLN A 335 16.29 37.97 -0.99
C GLN A 335 17.42 38.91 -0.54
N LEU A 336 17.37 39.37 0.70
CA LEU A 336 18.31 40.32 1.28
C LEU A 336 18.92 39.80 2.58
N LYS A 337 20.19 40.15 2.81
CA LYS A 337 20.82 40.06 4.13
C LYS A 337 20.73 41.43 4.80
N VAL A 338 20.28 41.46 6.05
CA VAL A 338 20.15 42.67 6.86
C VAL A 338 20.85 42.50 8.20
N GLY A 339 21.74 43.44 8.52
CA GLY A 339 22.45 43.46 9.78
C GLY A 339 21.61 44.02 10.92
N SER A 340 21.89 43.63 12.16
CA SER A 340 21.28 44.31 13.30
C SER A 340 21.78 45.75 13.43
N HIS A 341 21.17 46.55 14.30
CA HIS A 341 21.61 47.91 14.63
C HIS A 341 23.11 48.10 14.97
N VAL A 342 23.81 47.03 15.39
CA VAL A 342 25.26 47.07 15.65
C VAL A 342 26.06 47.20 14.33
N LEU A 343 25.49 46.71 13.23
CA LEU A 343 26.04 46.76 11.87
C LEU A 343 25.47 47.94 11.07
N ALA A 344 24.97 48.97 11.75
CA ALA A 344 24.33 50.13 11.13
C ALA A 344 25.12 50.78 9.96
N ASN A 345 26.46 50.69 9.97
CA ASN A 345 27.37 51.18 8.92
C ASN A 345 28.36 50.11 8.42
N ALA A 346 28.07 48.82 8.60
CA ALA A 346 28.91 47.73 8.12
C ALA A 346 28.06 46.71 7.35
N GLU A 347 28.52 46.27 6.18
CA GLU A 347 27.74 45.32 5.38
C GLU A 347 27.62 43.94 6.04
N PRO A 348 26.43 43.29 5.96
CA PRO A 348 25.18 43.83 5.42
C PRO A 348 24.56 44.88 6.36
N PHE A 349 24.09 45.99 5.79
CA PHE A 349 23.62 47.12 6.59
C PHE A 349 22.28 46.85 7.26
N ALA A 350 21.93 47.70 8.24
CA ALA A 350 20.78 47.49 9.11
C ALA A 350 19.45 48.07 8.63
N LEU A 351 19.47 48.82 7.52
CA LEU A 351 18.29 49.52 6.98
C LEU A 351 17.91 48.87 5.66
N ILE A 352 16.63 48.62 5.44
CA ILE A 352 16.09 48.07 4.19
C ILE A 352 15.34 49.19 3.48
N SER A 353 15.64 49.35 2.19
CA SER A 353 14.84 50.14 1.27
C SER A 353 13.84 49.24 0.54
N LEU A 354 12.56 49.63 0.55
CA LEU A 354 11.53 48.99 -0.27
C LEU A 354 11.44 49.62 -1.66
N ASN A 355 12.22 50.67 -1.95
CA ASN A 355 12.18 51.35 -3.25
C ASN A 355 13.12 50.70 -4.26
N ASP A 356 14.35 50.42 -3.86
CA ASP A 356 15.37 49.79 -4.71
C ASP A 356 15.83 48.44 -4.16
N MET A 357 15.08 47.90 -3.18
CA MET A 357 15.18 46.51 -2.73
C MET A 357 16.59 46.11 -2.31
N LYS A 358 17.26 46.97 -1.54
CA LYS A 358 18.61 46.72 -0.98
C LYS A 358 18.74 47.25 0.43
N THR A 359 19.90 47.04 1.05
CA THR A 359 20.22 47.61 2.36
C THR A 359 21.04 48.90 2.26
N TYR A 360 20.88 49.78 3.25
CA TYR A 360 21.53 51.10 3.34
C TYR A 360 22.26 51.26 4.67
N SER A 361 23.43 51.89 4.62
CA SER A 361 24.11 52.38 5.81
C SER A 361 23.37 53.57 6.44
N VAL A 362 23.63 53.86 7.72
CA VAL A 362 23.12 55.06 8.38
C VAL A 362 23.66 56.33 7.72
N ASP A 363 24.93 56.36 7.32
CA ASP A 363 25.54 57.54 6.71
C ASP A 363 24.89 57.90 5.37
N GLU A 364 24.59 56.89 4.55
CA GLU A 364 23.85 57.09 3.31
C GLU A 364 22.44 57.60 3.62
N ALA A 365 21.71 56.96 4.54
CA ALA A 365 20.33 57.30 4.86
C ALA A 365 20.16 58.74 5.37
N ILE A 366 21.12 59.28 6.14
CA ILE A 366 21.05 60.65 6.69
C ILE A 366 21.65 61.72 5.77
N SER A 367 22.22 61.34 4.63
CA SER A 367 22.94 62.26 3.74
C SER A 367 22.05 63.33 3.09
N SER A 368 20.77 63.02 2.88
CA SER A 368 19.80 63.86 2.16
C SER A 368 18.36 63.47 2.51
N VAL A 369 17.40 64.34 2.19
CA VAL A 369 15.96 64.03 2.34
C VAL A 369 15.57 62.87 1.43
N GLU A 370 16.11 62.83 0.22
CA GLU A 370 15.85 61.81 -0.80
C GLU A 370 16.31 60.43 -0.31
N SER A 371 17.53 60.32 0.20
CA SER A 371 18.04 59.07 0.77
C SER A 371 17.25 58.63 2.00
N ALA A 372 16.88 59.57 2.87
CA ALA A 372 16.06 59.26 4.05
C ALA A 372 14.67 58.72 3.69
N LYS A 373 14.08 59.18 2.57
CA LYS A 373 12.81 58.66 2.04
C LYS A 373 12.94 57.29 1.36
N ASN A 374 14.15 56.83 1.04
CA ASN A 374 14.36 55.50 0.46
C ASN A 374 14.31 54.38 1.51
N VAL A 375 14.67 54.64 2.77
CA VAL A 375 14.72 53.61 3.81
C VAL A 375 13.37 53.49 4.52
N ASP A 376 12.89 52.26 4.73
CA ASP A 376 11.56 52.01 5.28
C ASP A 376 11.58 51.18 6.57
N ILE A 377 12.53 50.25 6.65
CA ILE A 377 12.59 49.25 7.73
C ILE A 377 13.99 49.25 8.32
N LYS A 378 14.11 49.15 9.64
CA LYS A 378 15.38 48.93 10.33
C LYS A 378 15.33 47.71 11.24
N PHE A 379 16.40 46.92 11.24
CA PHE A 379 16.49 45.67 12.00
C PHE A 379 17.22 45.85 13.33
N PHE A 380 16.57 45.44 14.42
CA PHE A 380 17.08 45.55 15.78
C PHE A 380 17.07 44.20 16.47
N ILE A 381 18.10 43.95 17.29
CA ILE A 381 18.13 42.80 18.20
C ILE A 381 18.33 43.37 19.60
N ASN A 382 17.36 43.12 20.48
CA ASN A 382 17.48 43.46 21.88
C ASN A 382 17.96 42.23 22.66
N SER A 383 18.88 42.43 23.60
CA SER A 383 19.24 41.42 24.59
C SER A 383 18.80 41.92 25.97
N ALA A 384 17.88 41.21 26.61
CA ALA A 384 17.45 41.48 27.98
C ALA A 384 17.51 40.18 28.78
N ASN A 385 18.25 40.16 29.89
CA ASN A 385 18.45 38.95 30.71
C ASN A 385 18.88 37.71 29.89
N SER A 386 19.79 37.92 28.92
CA SER A 386 20.25 36.88 27.98
C SER A 386 19.20 36.31 27.02
N VAL A 387 17.99 36.86 27.02
CA VAL A 387 16.94 36.55 26.04
C VAL A 387 17.01 37.53 24.89
N LEU A 388 17.12 37.01 23.67
CA LEU A 388 17.11 37.81 22.44
C LEU A 388 15.67 38.03 21.97
N SER A 389 15.37 39.28 21.57
CA SER A 389 14.18 39.58 20.78
C SER A 389 14.59 40.28 19.48
N PHE A 390 14.03 39.79 18.39
CA PHE A 390 14.28 40.25 17.03
C PHE A 390 13.16 41.17 16.61
N ARG A 391 13.51 42.32 16.03
CA ARG A 391 12.55 43.39 15.83
C ARG A 391 12.78 44.07 14.50
N PHE A 392 11.70 44.27 13.75
CA PHE A 392 11.69 45.21 12.64
C PHE A 392 10.94 46.46 13.09
N TYR A 393 11.53 47.61 12.78
CA TYR A 393 10.99 48.91 13.13
C TYR A 393 10.82 49.76 11.88
N SER A 394 9.83 50.65 11.95
CA SER A 394 9.71 51.85 11.13
C SER A 394 10.96 52.73 11.26
N MET A 395 11.20 53.64 10.32
CA MET A 395 12.27 54.65 10.45
C MET A 395 11.95 55.73 11.49
N GLU A 396 10.69 55.84 11.91
CA GLU A 396 10.28 56.63 13.06
C GLU A 396 11.08 56.26 14.33
N ASN A 397 11.20 57.21 15.27
CA ASN A 397 11.95 56.98 16.52
C ASN A 397 11.14 56.16 17.54
N VAL A 398 10.60 55.04 17.08
CA VAL A 398 9.84 54.07 17.87
C VAL A 398 10.71 53.56 19.01
N ASP A 399 10.16 53.58 20.23
CA ASP A 399 10.84 53.21 21.48
C ASP A 399 12.21 53.87 21.70
N SER A 400 12.41 55.07 21.12
CA SER A 400 13.66 55.84 21.20
C SER A 400 14.90 55.10 20.66
N LYS A 401 14.73 54.17 19.70
CA LYS A 401 15.83 53.32 19.23
C LYS A 401 16.75 53.95 18.18
N ASN A 402 16.40 55.09 17.57
CA ASN A 402 17.21 55.68 16.49
C ASN A 402 18.64 56.01 16.92
N SER A 403 18.84 56.42 18.17
CA SER A 403 20.16 56.77 18.71
C SER A 403 21.12 55.58 18.78
N LEU A 404 20.62 54.34 18.73
CA LEU A 404 21.42 53.11 18.80
C LEU A 404 21.99 52.68 17.45
N TYR A 405 21.45 53.22 16.34
CA TYR A 405 21.97 53.00 15.00
C TYR A 405 23.01 54.08 14.70
N LYS A 406 24.28 53.75 14.95
CA LYS A 406 25.38 54.72 14.91
C LYS A 406 25.89 54.94 13.47
N GLY A 407 26.03 56.22 13.13
CA GLY A 407 26.68 56.71 11.93
C GLY A 407 28.12 57.17 12.21
N SER A 408 28.78 57.71 11.20
CA SER A 408 30.08 58.38 11.31
C SER A 408 29.95 59.76 11.98
N GLY A 409 31.05 60.26 12.55
CA GLY A 409 31.13 61.62 13.09
C GLY A 409 30.15 61.91 14.24
N GLY A 410 29.77 60.88 15.01
CA GLY A 410 28.83 61.02 16.13
C GLY A 410 27.35 61.11 15.73
N LYS A 411 27.03 60.98 14.43
CA LYS A 411 25.65 60.96 13.94
C LYS A 411 24.95 59.62 14.20
N SER A 412 23.64 59.60 14.06
CA SER A 412 22.80 58.40 14.15
C SER A 412 21.52 58.58 13.33
N LEU A 413 20.64 57.59 13.32
CA LEU A 413 19.31 57.75 12.73
C LEU A 413 18.45 58.82 13.42
N SER A 414 18.87 59.37 14.56
CA SER A 414 18.22 60.56 15.14
C SER A 414 18.37 61.79 14.24
N ASN A 415 19.36 61.79 13.35
CA ASN A 415 19.65 62.85 12.38
C ASN A 415 18.93 62.67 11.04
N LEU A 416 18.02 61.70 10.91
CA LEU A 416 17.25 61.49 9.68
C LEU A 416 16.42 62.74 9.33
N PRO A 417 16.60 63.30 8.12
CA PRO A 417 15.83 64.46 7.66
C PRO A 417 14.38 64.10 7.27
N ALA A 418 14.09 62.82 7.01
CA ALA A 418 12.74 62.29 6.81
C ALA A 418 12.62 60.90 7.46
N LYS A 419 11.42 60.53 7.92
CA LYS A 419 11.18 59.28 8.64
C LYS A 419 9.94 58.59 8.08
N ASN A 420 10.15 57.53 7.33
CA ASN A 420 9.07 56.71 6.81
C ASN A 420 8.40 55.95 7.95
N MET A 421 7.09 56.14 8.09
CA MET A 421 6.24 55.51 9.10
C MET A 421 5.67 54.17 8.59
N THR A 422 6.54 53.24 8.22
CA THR A 422 6.12 51.90 7.75
C THR A 422 5.49 51.13 8.90
N LYS A 423 4.34 50.51 8.65
CA LYS A 423 3.62 49.71 9.63
C LYS A 423 3.70 48.22 9.29
N PHE A 424 3.60 47.37 10.29
CA PHE A 424 3.80 45.94 10.22
C PHE A 424 2.66 45.18 10.89
N VAL A 425 2.41 43.98 10.39
CA VAL A 425 1.51 42.98 10.97
C VAL A 425 2.24 41.64 10.89
N LEU A 426 2.31 40.91 12.00
CA LEU A 426 2.76 39.51 11.98
C LEU A 426 1.60 38.66 11.45
N PHE A 427 1.80 38.00 10.30
CA PHE A 427 0.79 37.15 9.69
C PHE A 427 0.68 35.82 10.43
N PRO A 428 -0.49 35.16 10.39
CA PRO A 428 -0.67 33.84 10.98
C PRO A 428 0.23 32.80 10.31
N ALA A 429 0.64 31.78 11.07
CA ALA A 429 1.53 30.73 10.58
C ALA A 429 0.98 29.93 9.37
N GLY A 430 -0.34 29.94 9.17
CA GLY A 430 -1.00 29.28 8.03
C GLY A 430 -1.05 30.12 6.74
N PHE A 431 -0.55 31.36 6.73
CA PHE A 431 -0.51 32.17 5.52
C PHE A 431 0.46 31.57 4.50
N ASP A 432 -0.02 31.27 3.30
CA ASP A 432 0.80 30.77 2.20
C ASP A 432 1.59 31.91 1.56
N TYR A 433 2.80 32.12 2.07
CA TYR A 433 3.72 33.11 1.52
C TYR A 433 4.07 32.83 0.06
N ASP A 434 4.23 31.57 -0.33
CA ASP A 434 4.69 31.20 -1.67
C ASP A 434 3.63 31.54 -2.72
N ALA A 435 2.36 31.33 -2.38
CA ALA A 435 1.22 31.65 -3.23
C ALA A 435 0.67 33.08 -3.06
N ALA A 436 1.33 33.93 -2.30
CA ALA A 436 0.82 35.26 -1.96
C ALA A 436 0.68 36.19 -3.18
N SER A 437 -0.55 36.65 -3.44
CA SER A 437 -0.89 37.67 -4.44
C SER A 437 -0.94 39.07 -3.81
N ARG A 438 -1.10 40.09 -4.64
CA ARG A 438 -1.29 41.46 -4.16
C ARG A 438 -2.50 41.57 -3.23
N SER A 439 -3.62 40.95 -3.60
CA SER A 439 -4.85 41.03 -2.82
C SER A 439 -4.77 40.19 -1.55
N SER A 440 -4.18 38.99 -1.59
CA SER A 440 -4.06 38.15 -0.39
C SER A 440 -3.19 38.82 0.68
N ILE A 441 -2.08 39.46 0.29
CA ILE A 441 -1.23 40.25 1.18
C ILE A 441 -2.03 41.41 1.80
N LYS A 442 -2.75 42.18 0.99
CA LYS A 442 -3.53 43.32 1.47
C LYS A 442 -4.62 42.89 2.45
N ASN A 443 -5.35 41.82 2.12
CA ASN A 443 -6.45 41.33 2.94
C ASN A 443 -5.94 40.83 4.30
N GLU A 444 -4.88 40.02 4.31
CA GLU A 444 -4.29 39.51 5.55
C GLU A 444 -3.73 40.67 6.41
N TYR A 445 -3.08 41.66 5.78
CA TYR A 445 -2.63 42.85 6.49
C TYR A 445 -3.78 43.62 7.16
N LEU A 446 -4.90 43.79 6.45
CA LEU A 446 -6.06 44.53 6.98
C LEU A 446 -6.80 43.78 8.08
N ALA A 447 -6.66 42.47 8.17
CA ALA A 447 -7.23 41.65 9.25
C ALA A 447 -6.44 41.78 10.57
N GLY A 448 -5.15 42.14 10.50
CA GLY A 448 -4.29 42.24 11.67
C GLY A 448 -4.17 43.63 12.29
N SER A 449 -3.54 43.68 13.46
CA SER A 449 -3.28 44.92 14.22
C SER A 449 -1.96 45.55 13.80
N ALA A 450 -2.04 46.56 12.93
CA ALA A 450 -0.86 47.24 12.39
C ALA A 450 -0.14 48.13 13.43
N ASP A 451 1.16 47.93 13.62
CA ASP A 451 2.02 48.74 14.51
C ASP A 451 3.28 49.20 13.74
N GLN A 452 3.99 50.21 14.22
CA GLN A 452 5.27 50.70 13.64
C GLN A 452 6.47 49.79 13.98
N LYS A 453 6.18 48.64 14.59
CA LYS A 453 7.16 47.63 15.02
C LYS A 453 6.52 46.25 15.02
N VAL A 454 7.36 45.24 14.83
CA VAL A 454 6.99 43.84 15.05
C VAL A 454 8.10 43.16 15.87
N TYR A 455 7.68 42.29 16.79
CA TYR A 455 8.57 41.60 17.73
C TYR A 455 8.43 40.10 17.61
N MET A 456 9.56 39.42 17.63
CA MET A 456 9.65 37.96 17.64
C MET A 456 10.73 37.53 18.63
N THR A 457 10.55 36.34 19.19
CA THR A 457 11.61 35.62 19.92
C THR A 457 12.37 34.74 18.94
N ILE A 458 13.46 34.10 19.38
CA ILE A 458 14.20 33.18 18.52
C ILE A 458 13.31 32.03 18.00
N ASP A 459 12.38 31.55 18.83
CA ASP A 459 11.51 30.40 18.53
C ASP A 459 10.54 30.64 17.37
N ASN A 460 10.19 31.90 17.09
CA ASN A 460 9.25 32.26 16.05
C ASN A 460 9.79 33.30 15.06
N PHE A 461 11.08 33.64 15.12
CA PHE A 461 11.69 34.59 14.19
C PHE A 461 11.88 33.97 12.81
N VAL A 462 12.60 32.85 12.72
CA VAL A 462 12.81 32.14 11.45
C VAL A 462 11.50 31.50 10.99
N GLY A 463 11.15 31.68 9.73
CA GLY A 463 9.89 31.24 9.14
C GLY A 463 8.71 32.22 9.33
N SER A 464 8.88 33.27 10.14
CA SER A 464 7.84 34.29 10.29
C SER A 464 7.52 35.00 8.98
N VAL A 465 6.25 35.34 8.82
CA VAL A 465 5.75 36.13 7.70
C VAL A 465 5.19 37.44 8.24
N ILE A 466 5.70 38.54 7.70
CA ILE A 466 5.43 39.89 8.20
C ILE A 466 4.87 40.71 7.05
N GLY A 467 3.60 41.05 7.13
CA GLY A 467 3.01 42.04 6.24
C GLY A 467 3.48 43.43 6.62
N PHE A 468 3.72 44.29 5.63
CA PHE A 468 4.06 45.69 5.84
C PHE A 468 3.24 46.62 4.95
N LYS A 469 3.08 47.85 5.40
CA LYS A 469 2.48 48.95 4.64
C LYS A 469 3.40 50.17 4.67
N THR A 470 3.83 50.62 3.49
CA THR A 470 4.69 51.81 3.36
C THR A 470 3.96 53.07 3.78
N SER A 471 4.70 54.05 4.31
CA SER A 471 4.13 55.36 4.62
C SER A 471 3.96 56.22 3.36
N GLY A 472 3.05 57.20 3.41
CA GLY A 472 2.83 58.17 2.33
C GLY A 472 4.08 58.91 1.82
N ASN A 473 5.13 59.03 2.63
CA ASN A 473 6.37 59.74 2.28
C ASN A 473 7.46 58.84 1.67
N SER A 474 7.23 57.53 1.61
CA SER A 474 8.22 56.57 1.13
C SER A 474 8.45 56.71 -0.38
N SER A 475 9.73 56.71 -0.79
CA SER A 475 10.11 56.65 -2.21
C SER A 475 9.63 55.37 -2.88
N ALA A 476 9.40 54.30 -2.10
CA ALA A 476 8.82 53.06 -2.57
C ALA A 476 7.36 53.24 -3.03
N GLY A 477 6.76 54.41 -2.82
CA GLY A 477 5.36 54.71 -3.11
C GLY A 477 4.49 54.54 -1.86
N GLY A 478 3.60 55.50 -1.63
CA GLY A 478 2.83 55.58 -0.39
C GLY A 478 1.71 54.56 -0.27
N GLU A 479 1.46 54.10 0.95
CA GLU A 479 0.32 53.25 1.33
C GLU A 479 0.26 51.90 0.58
N ARG A 480 1.42 51.36 0.22
CA ARG A 480 1.56 50.11 -0.53
C ARG A 480 1.78 48.94 0.42
N TYR A 481 1.16 47.80 0.13
CA TYR A 481 1.23 46.60 0.93
C TYR A 481 2.27 45.64 0.35
N GLY A 482 3.08 45.04 1.20
CA GLY A 482 4.00 43.96 0.84
C GLY A 482 4.15 42.97 1.97
N VAL A 483 4.95 41.93 1.73
CA VAL A 483 5.18 40.87 2.72
C VAL A 483 6.64 40.47 2.73
N MET A 484 7.16 40.18 3.92
CA MET A 484 8.53 39.76 4.17
C MET A 484 8.51 38.43 4.92
N LYS A 485 9.30 37.46 4.47
CA LYS A 485 9.53 36.20 5.18
C LYS A 485 10.95 36.17 5.72
N VAL A 486 11.11 35.83 6.98
CA VAL A 486 12.45 35.62 7.57
C VAL A 486 12.89 34.20 7.24
N LEU A 487 13.97 34.07 6.47
CA LEU A 487 14.49 32.77 6.04
C LEU A 487 15.51 32.20 7.02
N ASP A 488 16.32 33.07 7.62
CA ASP A 488 17.40 32.66 8.51
C ASP A 488 17.87 33.82 9.40
N VAL A 489 18.59 33.49 10.48
CA VAL A 489 19.37 34.43 11.27
C VAL A 489 20.70 33.82 11.69
N SER A 490 21.78 34.54 11.45
CA SER A 490 23.11 34.08 11.82
C SER A 490 23.22 33.91 13.33
N GLY A 491 24.06 32.98 13.77
CA GLY A 491 24.55 32.99 15.15
C GLY A 491 25.27 34.31 15.50
N LYS A 492 25.63 34.48 16.78
CA LYS A 492 26.46 35.61 17.22
C LYS A 492 27.76 35.66 16.40
N MET A 493 28.09 36.81 15.82
CA MET A 493 29.29 36.95 14.98
C MET A 493 30.56 37.22 15.79
N ASP A 494 30.41 37.71 17.03
CA ASP A 494 31.50 37.91 17.99
C ASP A 494 30.94 37.80 19.43
N ASN A 495 31.64 38.39 20.41
CA ASN A 495 31.17 38.41 21.80
C ASN A 495 29.89 39.26 22.01
N ASN A 496 29.45 40.03 21.01
CA ASN A 496 28.19 40.77 21.04
C ASN A 496 27.05 39.90 20.51
N THR A 497 26.21 39.41 21.43
CA THR A 497 25.06 38.56 21.10
C THR A 497 24.01 39.24 20.22
N THR A 498 24.01 40.58 20.14
CA THR A 498 23.07 41.34 19.28
C THR A 498 23.65 41.64 17.90
N LYS A 499 24.91 41.30 17.62
CA LYS A 499 25.54 41.47 16.31
C LYS A 499 25.32 40.23 15.46
N GLN A 500 24.20 40.22 14.74
CA GLN A 500 23.76 39.12 13.87
C GLN A 500 23.20 39.67 12.56
N ILE A 501 23.06 38.78 11.58
CA ILE A 501 22.55 39.06 10.25
C ILE A 501 21.31 38.20 10.03
N ALA A 502 20.19 38.81 9.65
CA ALA A 502 19.02 38.07 9.19
C ALA A 502 19.03 37.98 7.66
N THR A 503 18.55 36.86 7.13
CA THR A 503 18.22 36.70 5.71
C THR A 503 16.71 36.76 5.56
N VAL A 504 16.22 37.67 4.73
CA VAL A 504 14.79 37.88 4.50
C VAL A 504 14.47 37.81 3.00
N GLU A 505 13.30 37.31 2.66
CA GLU A 505 12.74 37.42 1.31
C GLU A 505 11.55 38.38 1.33
N ILE A 506 11.55 39.34 0.41
CA ILE A 506 10.52 40.36 0.32
C ILE A 506 9.77 40.17 -0.99
N LYS A 507 8.44 40.05 -0.90
CA LYS A 507 7.52 40.18 -2.02
C LYS A 507 6.82 41.50 -1.91
N PHE A 508 7.00 42.34 -2.92
CA PHE A 508 6.37 43.65 -2.99
C PHE A 508 5.75 43.80 -4.36
N PRO A 509 4.44 44.12 -4.46
CA PRO A 509 3.83 44.44 -5.74
C PRO A 509 4.63 45.51 -6.47
N LYS A 510 4.57 45.59 -7.79
CA LYS A 510 5.15 46.69 -8.58
C LYS A 510 4.30 47.95 -8.46
N LYS A 511 4.90 49.12 -8.72
CA LYS A 511 4.16 50.40 -8.78
C LYS A 511 3.23 50.32 -9.99
N LYS A 512 1.94 50.63 -9.81
CA LYS A 512 1.01 50.77 -10.94
C LYS A 512 1.22 52.10 -11.62
#